data_AF-A0A8J2KY90-F1
#
_entry.id   AF-A0A8J2KY90-F1
#
_cell.length_a   1.000
_cell.length_b   1.000
_cell.length_c   1.000
_cell.angle_alpha   90.00
_cell.angle_beta   90.00
_cell.angle_gamma   90.00
#
_symmetry.space_group_name_H-M   'P 1'
#
loop_
_entity.id
_entity.type
_entity.pdbx_description
1 polymer ?
#
loop_
_entity_poly.entity_id
_entity_poly.type
_entity_poly.pdbx_seq_one_letter_code
_entity_poly.pdbx_strand_id
1 'polypeptide(L)'
;MNSFCGSPFWDSNITWNTDSPRFTPCFEKTVLVWIPSIFLTLFSSILIYSTMKRQQEKVNISCLGILQGIVTSALGILQIINFSFITFRKISNPNIKSYQVDQAKSAILAFTFTLALILQFITKRKGISSSAVLFIFWLLATICSLPEFLNAFRGVFWRLPADEQYNVQKVDTFATLVGYPVIVAGFILSFFADQSIVYPVQPNKSHTRTTGLESKPCPQKSSSFPNQITFQWAYPLLRKGYKSVLKCSDLWDLNEEDKSSDITNRFMKHWKPELERAKKWYFLTCNTVVV
;
A
#
# COMPACT_ATOMS: atom_id res chain seq x y z
N MET A 1 -4.52 27.00 16.59
CA MET A 1 -5.30 25.87 16.07
C MET A 1 -6.76 26.25 15.78
N ASN A 2 -7.47 26.88 16.72
CA ASN A 2 -8.89 27.25 16.54
C ASN A 2 -9.15 28.22 15.37
N SER A 3 -8.20 29.11 15.04
CA SER A 3 -8.27 29.97 13.84
C SER A 3 -8.12 29.21 12.52
N PHE A 4 -7.39 28.09 12.54
CA PHE A 4 -7.12 27.25 11.37
C PHE A 4 -8.30 26.32 11.04
N CYS A 5 -8.94 25.77 12.08
CA CYS A 5 -10.05 24.82 11.95
C CYS A 5 -11.45 25.39 12.20
N GLY A 6 -11.56 26.56 12.85
CA GLY A 6 -12.85 27.11 13.29
C GLY A 6 -13.54 26.34 14.42
N SER A 7 -12.86 25.34 14.99
CA SER A 7 -13.35 24.44 16.03
C SER A 7 -12.19 24.07 16.98
N PRO A 8 -12.47 23.64 18.22
CA PRO A 8 -11.44 23.13 19.12
C PRO A 8 -10.75 21.91 18.51
N PHE A 9 -9.44 21.79 18.74
CA PHE A 9 -8.67 20.65 18.26
C PHE A 9 -9.14 19.33 18.89
N TRP A 10 -9.45 19.33 20.18
CA TRP A 10 -9.91 18.15 20.90
C TRP A 10 -10.95 18.57 21.95
N ASP A 11 -12.01 17.77 22.10
CA ASP A 11 -13.05 17.97 23.10
C ASP A 11 -13.38 16.64 23.79
N SER A 12 -12.95 16.51 25.04
CA SER A 12 -13.14 15.30 25.83
C SER A 12 -14.61 15.03 26.15
N ASN A 13 -15.47 16.05 26.14
CA ASN A 13 -16.88 15.88 26.45
C ASN A 13 -17.60 15.12 25.31
N ILE A 14 -17.22 15.43 24.07
CA ILE A 14 -17.79 14.82 22.85
C ILE A 14 -17.15 13.46 22.54
N THR A 15 -15.90 13.25 22.96
CA THR A 15 -15.19 11.98 22.71
C THR A 15 -15.40 10.94 23.80
N TRP A 16 -15.43 11.34 25.08
CA TRP A 16 -15.41 10.39 26.21
C TRP A 16 -16.66 10.44 27.09
N ASN A 17 -17.29 11.60 27.25
CA ASN A 17 -18.41 11.78 28.17
C ASN A 17 -19.76 11.82 27.43
N THR A 18 -19.99 10.86 26.52
CA THR A 18 -21.23 10.75 25.74
C THR A 18 -21.52 9.31 25.36
N ASP A 19 -22.81 9.00 25.16
CA ASP A 19 -23.27 7.67 24.69
C ASP A 19 -22.90 7.40 23.23
N SER A 20 -22.52 8.46 22.48
CA SER A 20 -22.10 8.37 21.08
C SER A 20 -20.76 9.08 20.84
N PRO A 21 -19.62 8.41 21.08
CA PRO A 21 -18.31 9.05 21.03
C PRO A 21 -17.99 9.54 19.61
N ARG A 22 -17.60 10.81 19.50
CA ARG A 22 -17.23 11.46 18.23
C ARG A 22 -15.92 12.23 18.38
N PHE A 23 -15.17 12.31 17.29
CA PHE A 23 -14.01 13.20 17.21
C PHE A 23 -14.45 14.61 16.80
N THR A 24 -13.61 15.59 17.12
CA THR A 24 -13.82 16.96 16.67
C THR A 24 -13.51 17.08 15.17
N PRO A 25 -14.13 18.03 14.44
CA PRO A 25 -13.89 18.21 13.01
C PRO A 25 -12.45 18.55 12.68
N CYS A 26 -11.80 19.31 13.57
CA CYS A 26 -10.41 19.67 13.39
C CYS A 26 -9.52 18.43 13.45
N PHE A 27 -9.74 17.52 14.41
CA PHE A 27 -8.98 16.29 14.54
C PHE A 27 -9.18 15.37 13.33
N GLU A 28 -10.42 15.25 12.85
CA GLU A 28 -10.77 14.45 11.68
C GLU A 28 -10.08 14.95 10.41
N LYS A 29 -10.09 16.27 10.17
CA LYS A 29 -9.51 16.86 8.95
C LYS A 29 -8.00 17.05 9.01
N THR A 30 -7.37 16.80 10.15
CA THR A 30 -5.92 16.94 10.34
C THR A 30 -5.29 15.58 10.60
N VAL A 31 -5.29 15.11 11.85
CA VAL A 31 -4.54 13.93 12.28
C VAL A 31 -4.94 12.68 11.49
N LEU A 32 -6.23 12.43 11.29
CA LEU A 32 -6.71 11.25 10.55
C LEU A 32 -6.35 11.29 9.07
N VAL A 33 -6.21 12.47 8.47
CA VAL A 33 -5.72 12.64 7.11
C VAL A 33 -4.20 12.48 7.06
N TRP A 34 -3.49 13.01 8.05
CA TRP A 34 -2.04 13.03 8.08
C TRP A 34 -1.41 11.66 8.34
N ILE A 35 -2.03 10.81 9.16
CA ILE A 35 -1.52 9.46 9.47
C ILE A 35 -1.23 8.63 8.19
N PRO A 36 -2.22 8.37 7.30
CA PRO A 36 -1.96 7.60 6.08
C PRO A 36 -1.04 8.36 5.10
N SER A 37 -1.13 9.69 5.03
CA SER A 37 -0.30 10.51 4.15
C SER A 37 1.18 10.49 4.54
N ILE A 38 1.50 10.72 5.83
CA ILE A 38 2.87 10.70 6.35
C ILE A 38 3.45 9.28 6.25
N PHE A 39 2.64 8.26 6.52
CA PHE A 39 3.05 6.88 6.32
C PHE A 39 3.48 6.63 4.88
N LEU A 40 2.64 6.99 3.90
CA LEU A 40 2.96 6.75 2.49
C LEU A 40 4.20 7.52 2.06
N THR A 41 4.36 8.79 2.46
CA THR A 41 5.53 9.59 2.09
C THR A 41 6.82 9.03 2.68
N LEU A 42 6.82 8.65 3.96
CA LEU A 42 8.00 8.12 4.63
C LEU A 42 8.45 6.77 4.03
N PHE A 43 7.52 5.87 3.76
CA PHE A 43 7.84 4.55 3.20
C PHE A 43 7.96 4.55 1.66
N SER A 44 7.61 5.65 0.98
CA SER A 44 7.73 5.76 -0.48
C SER A 44 9.18 5.59 -0.96
N SER A 45 10.15 6.22 -0.30
CA SER A 45 11.55 6.18 -0.69
C SER A 45 12.12 4.76 -0.59
N ILE A 46 11.74 4.02 0.45
CA ILE A 46 12.14 2.62 0.64
C ILE A 46 11.56 1.75 -0.48
N LEU A 47 10.27 1.93 -0.79
CA LEU A 47 9.60 1.18 -1.86
C LEU A 47 10.23 1.48 -3.23
N ILE A 48 10.54 2.74 -3.52
CA ILE A 48 11.22 3.14 -4.76
C ILE A 48 12.61 2.49 -4.83
N TYR A 49 13.41 2.60 -3.76
CA TYR A 49 14.75 2.02 -3.70
C TYR A 49 14.74 0.50 -3.92
N SER A 50 13.86 -0.24 -3.23
CA SER A 50 13.75 -1.69 -3.39
C SER A 50 13.34 -2.09 -4.81
N THR A 51 12.52 -1.25 -5.46
CA THR A 51 12.00 -1.50 -6.80
C THR A 51 13.02 -1.13 -7.89
N MET A 52 13.86 -0.13 -7.65
CA MET A 52 14.96 0.25 -8.57
C MET A 52 16.00 -0.85 -8.70
N LYS A 53 16.30 -1.56 -7.60
CA LYS A 53 17.26 -2.68 -7.59
C LYS A 53 16.77 -3.91 -8.38
N ARG A 54 15.46 -4.04 -8.60
CA ARG A 54 14.88 -5.15 -9.36
C ARG A 54 15.00 -4.90 -10.86
N GLN A 55 15.37 -5.96 -11.59
CA GLN A 55 15.34 -5.96 -13.05
C GLN A 55 13.89 -5.86 -13.54
N GLN A 56 13.70 -5.27 -14.72
CA GLN A 56 12.37 -5.21 -15.35
C GLN A 56 12.00 -6.59 -15.88
N GLU A 57 10.88 -7.10 -15.42
CA GLU A 57 10.24 -8.28 -15.98
C GLU A 57 9.19 -7.85 -17.02
N LYS A 58 9.06 -8.61 -18.11
CA LYS A 58 7.98 -8.37 -19.08
C LYS A 58 6.66 -8.78 -18.44
N VAL A 59 5.87 -7.79 -18.03
CA VAL A 59 4.63 -7.99 -17.28
C VAL A 59 3.47 -7.46 -18.11
N ASN A 60 2.46 -8.31 -18.32
CA ASN A 60 1.21 -7.86 -18.91
C ASN A 60 0.39 -7.07 -17.87
N ILE A 61 -0.25 -6.00 -18.34
CA ILE A 61 -1.11 -5.19 -17.48
C ILE A 61 -2.30 -6.04 -17.05
N SER A 62 -2.45 -6.24 -15.74
CA SER A 62 -3.57 -6.97 -15.17
C SER A 62 -4.80 -6.06 -15.06
N CYS A 63 -5.99 -6.63 -15.30
CA CYS A 63 -7.27 -5.92 -15.18
C CYS A 63 -7.46 -5.32 -13.77
N LEU A 64 -7.07 -6.06 -12.74
CA LEU A 64 -7.19 -5.60 -11.35
C LEU A 64 -6.25 -4.42 -11.06
N GLY A 65 -5.04 -4.40 -11.62
CA GLY A 65 -4.13 -3.27 -11.57
C GLY A 65 -4.65 -2.02 -12.29
N ILE A 66 -5.34 -2.20 -13.43
CA ILE A 66 -6.04 -1.10 -14.11
C ILE A 66 -7.15 -0.56 -13.22
N LEU A 67 -7.98 -1.45 -12.67
CA LEU A 67 -9.09 -1.05 -11.81
C LEU A 67 -8.61 -0.30 -10.57
N GLN A 68 -7.54 -0.78 -9.92
CA GLN A 68 -6.92 -0.11 -8.78
C GLN A 68 -6.36 1.27 -9.17
N GLY A 69 -5.77 1.38 -10.36
CA GLY A 69 -5.32 2.66 -10.91
C GLY A 69 -6.48 3.63 -11.18
N ILE A 70 -7.61 3.15 -11.72
CA ILE A 70 -8.83 3.94 -11.96
C ILE A 70 -9.40 4.44 -10.64
N VAL A 71 -9.53 3.57 -9.64
CA VAL A 71 -10.02 3.92 -8.29
C VAL A 71 -9.15 5.01 -7.67
N THR A 72 -7.83 4.85 -7.73
CA THR A 72 -6.88 5.83 -7.18
C THR A 72 -6.94 7.16 -7.94
N SER A 73 -7.06 7.11 -9.27
CA SER A 73 -7.20 8.29 -10.13
C SER A 73 -8.49 9.05 -9.82
N ALA A 74 -9.62 8.34 -9.68
CA ALA A 74 -10.91 8.94 -9.37
C ALA A 74 -10.88 9.68 -8.02
N LEU A 75 -10.23 9.10 -7.01
CA LEU A 75 -10.01 9.76 -5.71
C LEU A 75 -9.15 11.03 -5.86
N GLY A 76 -8.04 10.97 -6.59
CA GLY A 76 -7.20 12.14 -6.85
C GLY A 76 -7.97 13.27 -7.54
N ILE A 77 -8.73 12.94 -8.60
CA ILE A 77 -9.57 13.89 -9.33
C ILE A 77 -10.64 14.50 -8.42
N LEU A 78 -11.30 13.68 -7.60
CA LEU A 78 -12.31 14.16 -6.65
C LEU A 78 -11.73 15.21 -5.69
N GLN A 79 -10.51 14.99 -5.19
CA GLN A 79 -9.84 15.95 -4.29
C GLN A 79 -9.41 17.23 -5.01
N ILE A 80 -8.95 17.14 -6.27
CA ILE A 80 -8.61 18.30 -7.10
C ILE A 80 -9.87 19.16 -7.36
N ILE A 81 -11.00 18.52 -7.66
CA ILE A 81 -12.28 19.21 -7.83
C ILE A 81 -12.70 19.90 -6.52
N ASN A 82 -12.60 19.20 -5.39
CA ASN A 82 -12.95 19.77 -4.07
C ASN A 82 -12.08 20.99 -3.75
N PHE A 83 -10.76 20.89 -3.91
CA PHE A 83 -9.82 22.00 -3.72
C PHE A 83 -10.16 23.21 -4.61
N SER A 84 -10.42 22.96 -5.89
CA SER A 84 -10.76 24.00 -6.87
C SER A 84 -12.07 24.69 -6.49
N PHE A 85 -13.09 23.92 -6.09
CA PHE A 85 -14.39 24.44 -5.70
C PHE A 85 -14.31 25.30 -4.42
N ILE A 86 -13.56 24.85 -3.41
CA ILE A 86 -13.36 25.61 -2.17
C ILE A 86 -12.64 26.94 -2.46
N THR A 87 -11.63 26.91 -3.33
CA THR A 87 -10.88 28.10 -3.75
C THR A 87 -11.76 29.07 -4.53
N PHE A 88 -12.53 28.57 -5.50
CA PHE A 88 -13.46 29.37 -6.28
C PHE A 88 -14.50 30.06 -5.38
N ARG A 89 -15.11 29.33 -4.45
CA ARG A 89 -16.08 29.90 -3.50
C ARG A 89 -15.48 31.01 -2.65
N LYS A 90 -14.23 30.85 -2.20
CA LYS A 90 -13.52 31.86 -1.41
C LYS A 90 -13.26 33.13 -2.20
N ILE A 91 -12.94 33.01 -3.49
CA ILE A 91 -12.70 34.15 -4.39
C ILE A 91 -14.02 34.84 -4.73
N SER A 92 -15.06 34.09 -5.11
CA SER A 92 -16.35 34.65 -5.51
C SER A 92 -17.08 35.33 -4.35
N ASN A 93 -16.95 34.80 -3.13
CA ASN A 93 -17.64 35.32 -1.96
C ASN A 93 -16.70 35.39 -0.75
N PRO A 94 -15.93 36.49 -0.60
CA PRO A 94 -14.95 36.63 0.48
C PRO A 94 -15.59 36.67 1.88
N ASN A 95 -16.90 36.93 1.98
CA ASN A 95 -17.65 36.96 3.24
C ASN A 95 -18.02 35.57 3.78
N ILE A 96 -17.83 34.49 3.00
CA ILE A 96 -18.10 33.12 3.46
C ILE A 96 -16.95 32.66 4.35
N LYS A 97 -17.27 32.28 5.60
CA LYS A 97 -16.30 31.68 6.53
C LYS A 97 -15.80 30.34 5.98
N SER A 98 -14.64 30.38 5.33
CA SER A 98 -13.89 29.20 4.87
C SER A 98 -12.66 29.02 5.75
N TYR A 99 -12.52 27.83 6.35
CA TYR A 99 -11.39 27.53 7.21
C TYR A 99 -10.24 26.96 6.38
N GLN A 100 -9.01 27.33 6.75
CA GLN A 100 -7.80 26.90 6.03
C GLN A 100 -7.63 25.37 6.07
N VAL A 101 -8.16 24.70 7.10
CA VAL A 101 -8.10 23.24 7.23
C VAL A 101 -8.79 22.51 6.07
N ASP A 102 -9.91 23.03 5.56
CA ASP A 102 -10.69 22.38 4.49
C ASP A 102 -9.90 22.38 3.16
N GLN A 103 -9.16 23.48 2.91
CA GLN A 103 -8.25 23.61 1.78
C GLN A 103 -7.02 22.71 1.93
N ALA A 104 -6.42 22.70 3.13
CA ALA A 104 -5.23 21.89 3.42
C ALA A 104 -5.52 20.39 3.29
N LYS A 105 -6.64 19.91 3.82
CA LYS A 105 -7.09 18.51 3.69
C LYS A 105 -7.13 18.07 2.22
N SER A 106 -7.85 18.83 1.39
CA SER A 106 -8.02 18.49 -0.04
C SER A 106 -6.68 18.45 -0.77
N ALA A 107 -5.79 19.40 -0.48
CA ALA A 107 -4.45 19.44 -1.08
C ALA A 107 -3.57 18.25 -0.65
N ILE A 108 -3.57 17.89 0.64
CA ILE A 108 -2.79 16.78 1.18
C ILE A 108 -3.29 15.45 0.60
N LEU A 109 -4.62 15.24 0.54
CA LEU A 109 -5.19 14.03 -0.04
C LEU A 109 -4.92 13.93 -1.54
N ALA A 110 -5.06 15.03 -2.30
CA ALA A 110 -4.71 15.06 -3.72
C ALA A 110 -3.25 14.64 -3.94
N PHE A 111 -2.31 15.25 -3.20
CA PHE A 111 -0.89 14.88 -3.25
C PHE A 111 -0.68 13.40 -2.91
N THR A 112 -1.32 12.91 -1.86
CA THR A 112 -1.17 11.53 -1.38
C THR A 112 -1.68 10.52 -2.40
N PHE A 113 -2.85 10.76 -3.02
CA PHE A 113 -3.39 9.87 -4.05
C PHE A 113 -2.55 9.92 -5.34
N THR A 114 -2.02 11.08 -5.72
CA THR A 114 -1.07 11.18 -6.84
C THR A 114 0.19 10.37 -6.56
N LEU A 115 0.77 10.49 -5.36
CA LEU A 115 1.93 9.69 -4.96
C LEU A 115 1.61 8.18 -4.97
N ALA A 116 0.45 7.79 -4.43
CA ALA A 116 0.00 6.39 -4.43
C ALA A 116 -0.11 5.85 -5.86
N LEU A 117 -0.66 6.63 -6.79
CA LEU A 117 -0.77 6.27 -8.21
C LEU A 117 0.60 6.10 -8.87
N ILE A 118 1.55 7.01 -8.60
CA ILE A 118 2.93 6.89 -9.11
C ILE A 118 3.60 5.62 -8.58
N LEU A 119 3.45 5.33 -7.29
CA LEU A 119 4.03 4.13 -6.66
C LEU A 119 3.38 2.84 -7.21
N GLN A 120 2.06 2.83 -7.39
CA GLN A 120 1.36 1.73 -8.06
C GLN A 120 1.91 1.54 -9.48
N PHE A 121 2.05 2.60 -10.26
CA PHE A 121 2.57 2.52 -11.62
C PHE A 121 4.00 1.95 -11.68
N ILE A 122 4.90 2.43 -10.81
CA ILE A 122 6.29 1.95 -10.72
C ILE A 122 6.33 0.47 -10.34
N THR A 123 5.56 0.06 -9.32
CA THR A 123 5.53 -1.32 -8.84
C THR A 123 4.97 -2.27 -9.90
N LYS A 124 3.90 -1.89 -10.61
CA LYS A 124 3.33 -2.69 -11.71
C LYS A 124 4.28 -2.80 -12.91
N ARG A 125 4.96 -1.70 -13.30
CA ARG A 125 5.98 -1.74 -14.37
C ARG A 125 7.16 -2.66 -14.06
N LYS A 126 7.37 -2.98 -12.78
CA LYS A 126 8.46 -3.83 -12.29
C LYS A 126 7.99 -5.24 -11.89
N GLY A 127 6.75 -5.61 -12.24
CA GLY A 127 6.22 -6.95 -11.98
C GLY A 127 5.91 -7.27 -10.53
N ILE A 128 5.84 -6.25 -9.66
CA ILE A 128 5.51 -6.45 -8.26
C ILE A 128 3.98 -6.56 -8.14
N SER A 129 3.49 -7.78 -7.92
CA SER A 129 2.06 -8.08 -7.81
C SER A 129 1.39 -7.28 -6.68
N SER A 130 1.96 -7.29 -5.48
CA SER A 130 1.40 -6.61 -4.31
C SER A 130 2.50 -6.00 -3.45
N SER A 131 2.33 -4.73 -3.06
CA SER A 131 3.25 -4.01 -2.18
C SER A 131 2.66 -3.86 -0.79
N ALA A 132 3.42 -4.29 0.23
CA ALA A 132 3.08 -4.15 1.63
C ALA A 132 2.76 -2.69 2.01
N VAL A 133 3.58 -1.75 1.52
CA VAL A 133 3.43 -0.32 1.81
C VAL A 133 2.11 0.21 1.28
N LEU A 134 1.74 -0.14 0.05
CA LEU A 134 0.46 0.29 -0.54
C LEU A 134 -0.73 -0.35 0.18
N PHE A 135 -0.64 -1.62 0.56
CA PHE A 135 -1.70 -2.29 1.33
C PHE A 135 -1.93 -1.62 2.69
N ILE A 136 -0.86 -1.37 3.45
CA ILE A 136 -0.96 -0.71 4.76
C ILE A 136 -1.49 0.72 4.62
N PHE A 137 -1.09 1.45 3.57
CA PHE A 137 -1.65 2.76 3.27
C PHE A 137 -3.17 2.71 3.09
N TRP A 138 -3.69 1.79 2.26
CA TRP A 138 -5.13 1.65 2.05
C TRP A 138 -5.86 1.25 3.34
N LEU A 139 -5.29 0.34 4.13
CA LEU A 139 -5.81 -0.03 5.45
C LEU A 139 -5.92 1.18 6.38
N LEU A 140 -4.83 1.95 6.54
CA LEU A 140 -4.79 3.15 7.37
C LEU A 140 -5.78 4.21 6.85
N ALA A 141 -5.86 4.41 5.53
CA ALA A 141 -6.80 5.35 4.92
C ALA A 141 -8.26 4.96 5.21
N THR A 142 -8.60 3.67 5.12
CA THR A 142 -9.94 3.17 5.47
C THR A 142 -10.25 3.38 6.95
N ILE A 143 -9.34 3.01 7.86
CA ILE A 143 -9.57 3.14 9.31
C ILE A 143 -9.69 4.62 9.70
N CYS A 144 -8.81 5.48 9.18
CA CYS A 144 -8.77 6.90 9.56
C CYS A 144 -9.90 7.71 8.92
N SER A 145 -10.40 7.33 7.75
CA SER A 145 -11.51 8.06 7.09
C SER A 145 -12.90 7.65 7.62
N LEU A 146 -12.98 6.54 8.36
CA LEU A 146 -14.24 6.01 8.89
C LEU A 146 -14.97 6.99 9.83
N PRO A 147 -14.33 7.65 10.82
CA PRO A 147 -15.05 8.56 11.73
C PRO A 147 -15.67 9.74 11.00
N GLU A 148 -14.93 10.34 10.06
CA GLU A 148 -15.43 11.46 9.25
C GLU A 148 -16.61 11.02 8.36
N PHE A 149 -16.52 9.84 7.75
CA PHE A 149 -17.62 9.26 6.98
C PHE A 149 -18.85 9.00 7.84
N LEU A 150 -18.71 8.39 9.02
CA LEU A 150 -19.83 8.11 9.91
C LEU A 150 -20.51 9.41 10.36
N ASN A 151 -19.74 10.46 10.62
CA ASN A 151 -20.28 11.77 10.97
C ASN A 151 -21.00 12.44 9.80
N ALA A 152 -20.44 12.39 8.59
CA ALA A 152 -21.10 12.88 7.38
C ALA A 152 -22.38 12.09 7.07
N PHE A 153 -22.34 10.77 7.21
CA PHE A 153 -23.49 9.88 6.98
C PHE A 153 -24.61 10.14 7.98
N ARG A 154 -24.27 10.25 9.28
CA ARG A 154 -25.25 10.65 10.31
C ARG A 154 -25.82 12.02 10.01
N GLY A 155 -25.00 13.02 9.68
CA GLY A 155 -25.48 14.38 9.40
C GLY A 155 -26.44 14.51 8.20
N VAL A 156 -26.32 13.64 7.20
CA VAL A 156 -27.16 13.68 5.98
C VAL A 156 -28.37 12.75 6.07
N PHE A 157 -28.16 11.52 6.53
CA PHE A 157 -29.18 10.46 6.47
C PHE A 157 -29.91 10.23 7.80
N TRP A 158 -29.33 10.64 8.93
CA TRP A 158 -29.95 10.54 10.25
C TRP A 158 -30.29 11.95 10.76
N ARG A 159 -31.54 12.18 11.21
CA ARG A 159 -31.95 13.50 11.72
C ARG A 159 -31.30 13.77 13.08
N LEU A 160 -30.13 14.41 13.07
CA LEU A 160 -29.58 15.09 14.24
C LEU A 160 -30.45 16.34 14.55
N PRO A 161 -30.66 16.69 15.83
CA PRO A 161 -31.38 17.90 16.22
C PRO A 161 -30.70 19.17 15.70
N ALA A 162 -31.52 20.18 15.37
CA ALA A 162 -31.18 21.37 14.59
C ALA A 162 -30.10 22.29 15.21
N ASP A 163 -29.76 22.14 16.49
CA ASP A 163 -28.76 22.97 17.18
C ASP A 163 -27.30 22.56 16.90
N GLU A 164 -27.07 21.34 16.38
CA GLU A 164 -25.76 20.86 15.90
C GLU A 164 -25.75 20.72 14.37
N GLN A 165 -26.37 21.66 13.66
CA GLN A 165 -26.34 21.69 12.20
C GLN A 165 -24.91 22.00 11.71
N TYR A 166 -24.05 20.98 11.72
CA TYR A 166 -22.93 20.87 10.81
C TYR A 166 -23.48 21.20 9.43
N ASN A 167 -23.03 22.31 8.83
CA ASN A 167 -23.52 22.78 7.55
C ASN A 167 -23.51 21.64 6.50
N VAL A 168 -24.65 20.96 6.38
CA VAL A 168 -24.89 19.75 5.57
C VAL A 168 -24.82 20.05 4.07
N GLN A 169 -24.67 21.33 3.71
CA GLN A 169 -24.56 21.85 2.35
C GLN A 169 -23.11 22.11 1.89
N LYS A 170 -22.10 21.64 2.63
CA LYS A 170 -20.71 21.74 2.19
C LYS A 170 -20.40 20.64 1.16
N VAL A 171 -19.89 21.03 0.00
CA VAL A 171 -19.41 20.10 -1.05
C VAL A 171 -18.39 19.08 -0.52
N ASP A 172 -17.64 19.46 0.52
CA ASP A 172 -16.71 18.60 1.25
C ASP A 172 -17.40 17.37 1.89
N THR A 173 -18.65 17.51 2.36
CA THR A 173 -19.46 16.41 2.90
C THR A 173 -19.82 15.41 1.81
N PHE A 174 -20.22 15.88 0.62
CA PHE A 174 -20.52 15.01 -0.52
C PHE A 174 -19.26 14.27 -1.01
N ALA A 175 -18.14 14.98 -1.12
CA ALA A 175 -16.85 14.38 -1.49
C ALA A 175 -16.43 13.29 -0.49
N THR A 176 -16.72 13.48 0.80
CA THR A 176 -16.43 12.47 1.84
C THR A 176 -17.36 11.25 1.72
N LEU A 177 -18.66 11.46 1.49
CA LEU A 177 -19.65 10.38 1.33
C LEU A 177 -19.38 9.50 0.11
N VAL A 178 -18.96 10.09 -1.01
CA VAL A 178 -18.59 9.36 -2.22
C VAL A 178 -17.17 8.79 -2.12
N GLY A 179 -16.24 9.54 -1.53
CA GLY A 179 -14.83 9.17 -1.44
C GLY A 179 -14.59 7.95 -0.54
N TYR A 180 -15.27 7.85 0.60
CA TYR A 180 -15.05 6.74 1.54
C TYR A 180 -15.35 5.35 0.95
N PRO A 181 -16.51 5.09 0.32
CA PRO A 181 -16.77 3.82 -0.36
C PRO A 181 -15.72 3.48 -1.44
N VAL A 182 -15.23 4.50 -2.16
CA VAL A 182 -14.18 4.33 -3.18
C VAL A 182 -12.83 3.96 -2.54
N ILE A 183 -12.50 4.54 -1.38
CA ILE A 183 -11.32 4.14 -0.58
C ILE A 183 -11.45 2.69 -0.12
N VAL A 184 -12.63 2.30 0.40
CA VAL A 184 -12.91 0.91 0.81
C VAL A 184 -12.79 -0.05 -0.39
N ALA A 185 -13.30 0.34 -1.55
CA ALA A 185 -13.12 -0.44 -2.78
C ALA A 185 -11.63 -0.61 -3.11
N GLY A 186 -10.82 0.46 -3.04
CA GLY A 186 -9.36 0.39 -3.23
C GLY A 186 -8.66 -0.55 -2.24
N PHE A 187 -9.11 -0.56 -0.98
CA PHE A 187 -8.62 -1.49 0.04
C PHE A 187 -9.00 -2.93 -0.27
N ILE A 188 -10.26 -3.21 -0.61
CA ILE A 188 -10.74 -4.55 -0.99
C ILE A 188 -9.98 -5.06 -2.22
N LEU A 189 -9.78 -4.22 -3.24
CA LEU A 189 -9.00 -4.58 -4.42
C LEU A 189 -7.55 -4.95 -4.07
N SER A 190 -7.00 -4.37 -3.00
CA SER A 190 -5.64 -4.69 -2.51
C SER A 190 -5.54 -6.07 -1.83
N PHE A 191 -6.66 -6.70 -1.43
CA PHE A 191 -6.66 -8.09 -0.97
C PHE A 191 -6.49 -9.08 -2.11
N PHE A 192 -7.04 -8.76 -3.28
CA PHE A 192 -6.92 -9.61 -4.44
C PHE A 192 -5.54 -9.42 -5.05
N ALA A 193 -4.86 -10.54 -5.30
CA ALA A 193 -3.56 -10.50 -5.92
C ALA A 193 -3.73 -10.07 -7.36
N ASP A 194 -2.94 -9.08 -7.78
CA ASP A 194 -2.72 -8.85 -9.20
C ASP A 194 -1.89 -10.03 -9.69
N GLN A 195 -2.55 -11.11 -10.07
CA GLN A 195 -1.92 -12.19 -10.80
C GLN A 195 -1.69 -11.67 -12.23
N SER A 196 -0.82 -10.66 -12.37
CA SER A 196 -0.21 -10.39 -13.66
C SER A 196 0.36 -11.73 -14.07
N ILE A 197 -0.15 -12.27 -15.17
CA ILE A 197 0.26 -13.54 -15.74
C ILE A 197 1.75 -13.37 -16.02
N VAL A 198 2.56 -13.71 -15.02
CA VAL A 198 3.97 -13.97 -15.20
C VAL A 198 3.92 -15.21 -16.05
N TYR A 199 4.05 -15.02 -17.37
CA TYR A 199 4.46 -16.13 -18.20
C TYR A 199 5.63 -16.76 -17.47
N PRO A 200 5.65 -18.07 -17.21
CA PRO A 200 6.92 -18.71 -16.95
C PRO A 200 7.78 -18.24 -18.13
N VAL A 201 8.81 -17.45 -17.83
CA VAL A 201 9.86 -17.18 -18.79
C VAL A 201 10.20 -18.55 -19.31
N GLN A 202 9.85 -18.86 -20.57
CA GLN A 202 10.46 -20.00 -21.21
C GLN A 202 11.95 -19.65 -21.13
N PRO A 203 12.75 -20.38 -20.33
CA PRO A 203 14.17 -20.18 -20.43
C PRO A 203 14.49 -20.50 -21.88
N ASN A 204 15.08 -19.53 -22.58
CA ASN A 204 15.71 -19.80 -23.85
C ASN A 204 16.46 -21.12 -23.68
N LYS A 205 16.22 -22.04 -24.61
CA LYS A 205 16.88 -23.33 -24.70
C LYS A 205 18.39 -23.12 -24.56
N SER A 206 18.93 -23.31 -23.36
CA SER A 206 20.35 -23.57 -23.16
C SER A 206 20.55 -24.28 -21.82
N HIS A 207 20.61 -25.61 -21.95
CA HIS A 207 21.36 -26.53 -21.10
C HIS A 207 21.10 -26.46 -19.59
N THR A 208 20.10 -27.23 -19.14
CA THR A 208 20.35 -28.32 -18.19
C THR A 208 19.16 -29.29 -18.24
N ARG A 209 19.38 -30.44 -18.88
CA ARG A 209 18.47 -31.58 -18.88
C ARG A 209 18.37 -32.11 -17.44
N THR A 210 17.26 -31.85 -16.76
CA THR A 210 16.74 -32.77 -15.75
C THR A 210 15.23 -32.91 -15.96
N THR A 211 14.87 -34.06 -16.56
CA THR A 211 13.59 -34.77 -16.42
C THR A 211 12.29 -33.95 -16.48
N GLY A 212 11.73 -33.80 -17.68
CA GLY A 212 10.34 -34.13 -18.05
C GLY A 212 9.14 -33.70 -17.21
N LEU A 213 9.27 -32.84 -16.20
CA LEU A 213 8.17 -32.37 -15.37
C LEU A 213 8.01 -30.87 -15.59
N GLU A 214 6.86 -30.46 -16.12
CA GLU A 214 6.49 -29.04 -16.17
C GLU A 214 6.60 -28.45 -14.76
N SER A 215 7.60 -27.60 -14.54
CA SER A 215 7.86 -27.00 -13.23
C SER A 215 6.71 -26.05 -12.87
N LYS A 216 5.99 -26.36 -11.79
CA LYS A 216 4.93 -25.52 -11.25
C LYS A 216 5.55 -24.46 -10.33
N PRO A 217 5.56 -23.17 -10.70
CA PRO A 217 6.15 -22.14 -9.85
C PRO A 217 5.39 -21.99 -8.53
N CYS A 218 6.11 -21.66 -7.45
CA CYS A 218 5.50 -21.38 -6.15
C CYS A 218 4.58 -20.15 -6.22
N PRO A 219 3.31 -20.25 -5.75
CA PRO A 219 2.36 -19.13 -5.80
C PRO A 219 2.63 -18.05 -4.73
N GLN A 220 3.59 -18.27 -3.82
CA GLN A 220 3.88 -17.33 -2.74
C GLN A 220 4.22 -15.93 -3.28
N LYS A 221 5.12 -15.82 -4.27
CA LYS A 221 5.54 -14.53 -4.83
C LYS A 221 4.47 -13.84 -5.68
N SER A 222 3.57 -14.60 -6.28
CA SER A 222 2.46 -14.09 -7.10
C SER A 222 1.19 -13.80 -6.29
N SER A 223 1.15 -14.20 -5.02
CA SER A 223 0.04 -13.94 -4.11
C SER A 223 0.05 -12.52 -3.54
N SER A 224 -1.12 -12.01 -3.15
CA SER A 224 -1.26 -10.70 -2.55
C SER A 224 -0.58 -10.64 -1.19
N PHE A 225 -0.20 -9.44 -0.75
CA PHE A 225 0.46 -9.27 0.55
C PHE A 225 -0.33 -9.87 1.74
N PRO A 226 -1.66 -9.69 1.85
CA PRO A 226 -2.43 -10.34 2.92
C PRO A 226 -2.41 -11.87 2.81
N ASN A 227 -2.44 -12.39 1.58
CA ASN A 227 -2.37 -13.82 1.31
C ASN A 227 -1.00 -14.40 1.73
N GLN A 228 0.09 -13.65 1.52
CA GLN A 228 1.43 -14.02 1.99
C GLN A 228 1.50 -14.10 3.53
N ILE A 229 0.93 -13.12 4.25
CA ILE A 229 0.93 -13.11 5.72
C ILE A 229 0.07 -14.23 6.30
N THR A 230 -1.10 -14.47 5.72
CA THR A 230 -2.06 -15.48 6.19
C THR A 230 -1.74 -16.89 5.71
N PHE A 231 -0.67 -17.06 4.91
CA PHE A 231 -0.28 -18.32 4.26
C PHE A 231 -1.40 -18.97 3.43
N GLN A 232 -2.36 -18.17 2.94
CA GLN A 232 -3.52 -18.71 2.23
C GLN A 232 -3.14 -19.30 0.86
N TRP A 233 -1.98 -18.94 0.32
CA TRP A 233 -1.41 -19.47 -0.92
C TRP A 233 -1.05 -20.94 -0.80
N ALA A 234 -0.76 -21.42 0.43
CA ALA A 234 -0.48 -22.81 0.72
C ALA A 234 -1.76 -23.65 0.91
N TYR A 235 -2.91 -23.01 1.12
CA TYR A 235 -4.17 -23.68 1.40
C TYR A 235 -4.58 -24.75 0.35
N PRO A 236 -4.39 -24.56 -0.97
CA PRO A 236 -4.70 -25.60 -1.95
C PRO A 236 -3.88 -26.89 -1.74
N LEU A 237 -2.60 -26.75 -1.38
CA LEU A 237 -1.71 -27.87 -1.09
C LEU A 237 -2.10 -28.56 0.22
N LEU A 238 -2.38 -27.77 1.28
CA LEU A 238 -2.82 -28.29 2.57
C LEU A 238 -4.14 -29.07 2.45
N ARG A 239 -5.12 -28.52 1.71
CA ARG A 239 -6.39 -29.20 1.44
C ARG A 239 -6.21 -30.48 0.66
N LYS A 240 -5.26 -30.53 -0.27
CA LYS A 240 -4.92 -31.76 -1.02
C LYS A 240 -4.28 -32.81 -0.11
N GLY A 241 -3.36 -32.41 0.77
CA GLY A 241 -2.75 -33.30 1.76
C GLY A 241 -3.75 -33.86 2.77
N TYR A 242 -4.80 -33.10 3.11
CA TYR A 242 -5.90 -33.59 3.93
C TYR A 242 -6.74 -34.67 3.22
N LYS A 243 -6.96 -34.53 1.89
CA LYS A 243 -7.79 -35.44 1.11
C LYS A 243 -7.05 -36.67 0.56
N SER A 244 -5.74 -36.57 0.36
CA SER A 244 -4.93 -37.59 -0.30
C SER A 244 -3.45 -37.47 0.08
N VAL A 245 -2.72 -38.59 0.08
CA VAL A 245 -1.26 -38.60 0.32
C VAL A 245 -0.55 -37.77 -0.76
N LEU A 246 0.25 -36.79 -0.33
CA LEU A 246 1.00 -35.91 -1.21
C LEU A 246 2.16 -36.64 -1.89
N LYS A 247 2.35 -36.38 -3.19
CA LYS A 247 3.50 -36.86 -3.98
C LYS A 247 4.45 -35.70 -4.30
N CYS A 248 5.71 -36.01 -4.64
CA CYS A 248 6.67 -34.98 -5.05
C CYS A 248 6.21 -34.18 -6.27
N SER A 249 5.41 -34.77 -7.17
CA SER A 249 4.82 -34.10 -8.34
C SER A 249 3.73 -33.06 -8.01
N ASP A 250 3.22 -33.07 -6.77
CA ASP A 250 2.20 -32.14 -6.29
C ASP A 250 2.78 -30.87 -5.68
N LEU A 251 4.07 -30.90 -5.34
CA LEU A 251 4.80 -29.77 -4.78
C LEU A 251 5.12 -28.74 -5.87
N TRP A 252 5.23 -27.48 -5.44
CA TRP A 252 5.74 -26.41 -6.28
C TRP A 252 7.27 -26.43 -6.30
N ASP A 253 7.85 -25.91 -7.38
CA ASP A 253 9.28 -25.63 -7.45
C ASP A 253 9.63 -24.46 -6.53
N LEU A 254 10.86 -24.47 -6.01
CA LEU A 254 11.37 -23.42 -5.15
C LEU A 254 11.51 -22.12 -5.93
N ASN A 255 11.34 -20.99 -5.26
CA ASN A 255 11.68 -19.70 -5.85
C ASN A 255 13.19 -19.65 -6.15
N GLU A 256 13.60 -18.92 -7.17
CA GLU A 256 15.02 -18.83 -7.55
C GLU A 256 15.93 -18.36 -6.41
N GLU A 257 15.45 -17.39 -5.61
CA GLU A 257 16.17 -16.86 -4.44
C GLU A 257 16.37 -17.90 -3.31
N ASP A 258 15.55 -18.94 -3.28
CA ASP A 258 15.57 -20.00 -2.27
C ASP A 258 16.31 -21.25 -2.79
N LYS A 259 16.72 -21.29 -4.06
CA LYS A 259 17.48 -22.41 -4.64
C LYS A 259 18.90 -22.40 -4.10
N SER A 260 19.44 -23.59 -3.82
CA SER A 260 20.80 -23.77 -3.32
C SER A 260 21.87 -23.15 -4.23
N SER A 261 21.62 -23.10 -5.54
CA SER A 261 22.50 -22.43 -6.51
C SER A 261 22.62 -20.93 -6.25
N ASP A 262 21.51 -20.22 -6.04
CA ASP A 262 21.54 -18.78 -5.76
C ASP A 262 22.13 -18.49 -4.38
N ILE A 263 21.73 -19.27 -3.37
CA ILE A 263 22.28 -19.15 -2.00
C ILE A 263 23.79 -19.36 -2.00
N THR A 264 24.29 -20.40 -2.69
CA THR A 264 25.72 -20.68 -2.80
C THR A 264 26.44 -19.57 -3.55
N ASN A 265 25.86 -19.05 -4.64
CA ASN A 265 26.45 -17.93 -5.39
C ASN A 265 26.54 -16.67 -4.54
N ARG A 266 25.49 -16.31 -3.80
CA ARG A 266 25.48 -15.19 -2.86
C ARG A 266 26.51 -15.37 -1.75
N PHE A 267 26.58 -16.56 -1.16
CA PHE A 267 27.58 -16.87 -0.14
C PHE A 267 29.00 -16.74 -0.70
N MET A 268 29.30 -17.38 -1.83
CA MET A 268 30.63 -17.36 -2.43
C MET A 268 31.07 -15.97 -2.90
N LYS A 269 30.13 -15.10 -3.29
CA LYS A 269 30.40 -13.70 -3.62
C LYS A 269 31.00 -12.94 -2.43
N HIS A 270 30.57 -13.25 -1.19
CA HIS A 270 31.07 -12.62 0.02
C HIS A 270 32.21 -13.41 0.67
N TRP A 271 32.21 -14.73 0.56
CA TRP A 271 33.23 -15.61 1.14
C TRP A 271 34.58 -15.50 0.44
N LYS A 272 34.61 -15.48 -0.91
CA LYS A 272 35.88 -15.44 -1.66
C LYS A 272 36.77 -14.25 -1.27
N PRO A 273 36.26 -12.99 -1.18
CA PRO A 273 37.07 -11.86 -0.71
C PRO A 273 37.64 -12.05 0.69
N GLU A 274 36.86 -12.56 1.64
CA GLU A 274 37.31 -12.77 3.02
C GLU A 274 38.33 -13.91 3.12
N LEU A 275 38.14 -14.99 2.35
CA LEU A 275 39.10 -16.08 2.25
C LEU A 275 40.46 -15.58 1.74
N GLU A 276 40.48 -14.73 0.72
CA GLU A 276 41.72 -14.15 0.21
C GLU A 276 42.37 -13.18 1.21
N ARG A 277 41.58 -12.43 1.98
CA ARG A 277 42.11 -11.61 3.09
C ARG A 277 42.73 -12.47 4.19
N ALA A 278 42.06 -13.54 4.59
CA ALA A 278 42.54 -14.46 5.62
C ALA A 278 43.84 -15.17 5.17
N LYS A 279 43.91 -15.62 3.90
CA LYS A 279 45.13 -16.18 3.32
C LYS A 279 46.29 -15.19 3.37
N LYS A 280 46.08 -13.95 2.91
CA LYS A 280 47.11 -12.89 2.97
C LYS A 280 47.58 -12.63 4.39
N TRP A 281 46.66 -12.57 5.35
CA TRP A 281 46.98 -12.37 6.76
C TRP A 281 47.84 -13.52 7.29
N TYR A 282 47.44 -14.78 7.04
CA TYR A 282 48.17 -15.98 7.43
C TYR A 282 49.60 -15.99 6.85
N PHE A 283 49.78 -15.65 5.58
CA PHE A 283 51.11 -15.55 4.96
C PHE A 283 51.97 -14.45 5.62
N LEU A 284 51.38 -13.32 5.99
CA LEU A 284 52.11 -12.23 6.67
C LEU A 284 52.53 -12.59 8.10
N THR A 285 51.69 -13.32 8.85
CA THR A 285 51.97 -13.72 10.25
C THR A 285 52.93 -14.90 10.35
N CYS A 286 52.82 -15.91 9.48
CA CYS A 286 53.74 -17.06 9.51
C CYS A 286 55.15 -16.69 9.04
N ASN A 287 55.31 -15.77 8.08
CA ASN A 287 56.64 -15.35 7.60
C ASN A 287 57.37 -14.39 8.55
N THR A 288 56.70 -13.79 9.54
CA THR A 288 57.34 -12.93 10.55
C THR A 288 57.82 -13.68 11.80
N VAL A 289 57.43 -14.95 11.98
CA VAL A 289 57.80 -15.77 13.15
C VAL A 289 59.04 -16.67 12.89
N VAL A 290 59.57 -16.67 11.66
CA VAL A 290 60.73 -17.49 11.24
C VAL A 290 62.03 -16.69 11.10
N VAL A 291 62.13 -15.52 11.74
CA VAL A 291 63.38 -14.72 11.80
C VAL A 291 63.82 -14.53 13.24
#